data_AF-A0A965J0F4-F1
#
_entry.id   AF-A0A965J0F4-F1
#
_cell.length_a   1.000
_cell.length_b   1.000
_cell.length_c   1.000
_cell.angle_alpha   90.00
_cell.angle_beta   90.00
_cell.angle_gamma   90.00
#
_symmetry.space_group_name_H-M   'P 1'
#
loop_
_entity.id
_entity.type
_entity.pdbx_description
1 polymer ?
#
loop_
_entity_poly.entity_id
_entity_poly.type
_entity_poly.pdbx_seq_one_letter_code
_entity_poly.pdbx_strand_id
1 'polypeptide(L)'
;MSAVIERVGAVTDDLVDAFARLIPQLSSSNPPPGRNQLQAIVSSAIDEARARGAITVELTSRPSREAANRLYKRIGFVQRETNVYRYTL
;
A
#
# COMPACT_ATOMS: atom_id res chain seq x y z
N MET A 1 7.90 22.13 -10.48
CA MET A 1 7.99 21.44 -9.17
C MET A 1 7.89 19.94 -9.45
N SER A 2 9.04 19.28 -9.64
CA SER A 2 9.09 17.87 -10.03
C SER A 2 9.17 16.99 -8.78
N ALA A 3 8.18 16.11 -8.59
CA ALA A 3 8.27 15.06 -7.59
C ALA A 3 9.15 13.92 -8.16
N VAL A 4 10.17 13.53 -7.40
CA VAL A 4 11.00 12.36 -7.71
C VAL A 4 10.17 11.11 -7.40
N ILE A 5 9.92 10.29 -8.43
CA ILE A 5 9.29 8.97 -8.25
C ILE A 5 10.41 8.00 -7.87
N GLU A 6 10.61 7.76 -6.57
CA GLU A 6 11.46 6.66 -6.13
C GLU A 6 10.69 5.33 -6.18
N ARG A 7 11.27 4.38 -6.90
CA ARG A 7 10.73 3.03 -7.07
C ARG A 7 10.82 2.28 -5.75
N VAL A 8 9.73 2.19 -4.99
CA VAL A 8 9.59 1.10 -4.00
C VAL A 8 9.26 -0.17 -4.78
N GLY A 9 10.29 -0.77 -5.37
CA GLY A 9 10.19 -1.91 -6.29
C GLY A 9 10.28 -3.27 -5.61
N ALA A 10 10.37 -3.32 -4.28
CA ALA A 10 10.58 -4.56 -3.57
C ALA A 10 9.33 -4.94 -2.80
N VAL A 11 8.71 -6.07 -3.16
CA VAL A 11 7.90 -6.80 -2.21
C VAL A 11 8.85 -7.28 -1.12
N THR A 12 8.77 -6.64 0.04
CA THR A 12 9.57 -7.01 1.21
C THR A 12 8.97 -8.25 1.88
N ASP A 13 9.79 -9.02 2.59
CA ASP A 13 9.32 -10.19 3.38
C ASP A 13 8.20 -9.76 4.34
N ASP A 14 8.39 -8.57 4.87
CA ASP A 14 7.46 -7.84 5.70
C ASP A 14 6.07 -7.58 5.10
N LEU A 15 6.01 -7.36 3.79
CA LEU A 15 4.76 -7.23 3.04
C LEU A 15 4.12 -8.60 2.81
N VAL A 16 4.92 -9.62 2.49
CA VAL A 16 4.45 -11.00 2.32
C VAL A 16 3.81 -11.51 3.61
N ASP A 17 4.49 -11.32 4.75
CA ASP A 17 4.01 -11.74 6.07
C ASP A 17 2.70 -11.03 6.47
N ALA A 18 2.59 -9.75 6.13
CA ALA A 18 1.38 -8.99 6.42
C ALA A 18 0.18 -9.52 5.61
N PHE A 19 0.37 -9.82 4.33
CA PHE A 19 -0.67 -10.44 3.50
C PHE A 19 -1.01 -11.86 3.96
N ALA A 20 0.00 -12.66 4.36
CA ALA A 20 -0.20 -13.98 4.94
C ALA A 20 -1.11 -13.96 6.18
N ARG A 21 -0.98 -12.92 7.02
CA ARG A 21 -1.83 -12.73 8.21
C ARG A 21 -3.20 -12.13 7.90
N LEU A 22 -3.29 -11.24 6.91
CA LEU A 22 -4.50 -10.47 6.64
C LEU A 22 -5.53 -11.22 5.81
N ILE A 23 -5.11 -11.96 4.77
CA ILE A 23 -6.02 -12.60 3.82
C ILE A 23 -6.99 -13.59 4.50
N PRO A 24 -6.57 -14.46 5.43
CA PRO A 24 -7.49 -15.38 6.11
C PRO A 24 -8.56 -14.68 6.96
N GLN A 25 -8.32 -13.43 7.37
CA GLN A 25 -9.29 -12.61 8.11
C GLN A 25 -10.35 -11.99 7.19
N LEU A 26 -10.05 -11.85 5.90
CA LEU A 26 -10.93 -11.23 4.91
C LEU A 26 -11.65 -12.26 4.03
N SER A 27 -11.05 -13.44 3.84
CA SER A 27 -11.61 -14.53 3.05
C SER A 27 -11.08 -15.87 3.55
N SER A 28 -11.99 -16.80 3.87
CA SER A 28 -11.65 -18.16 4.30
C SER A 28 -11.31 -19.10 3.14
N SER A 29 -11.68 -18.74 1.91
CA SER A 29 -11.54 -19.58 0.71
C SER A 29 -10.37 -19.19 -0.20
N ASN A 30 -9.78 -18.01 -0.01
CA ASN A 30 -8.65 -17.55 -0.82
C ASN A 30 -7.33 -17.66 -0.03
N PRO A 31 -6.34 -18.42 -0.53
CA PRO A 31 -5.04 -18.46 0.11
C PRO A 31 -4.32 -17.10 -0.03
N PRO A 32 -3.47 -16.72 0.94
CA PRO A 32 -2.66 -15.52 0.80
C PRO A 32 -1.76 -15.57 -0.42
N PRO A 33 -1.61 -14.47 -1.18
CA PRO A 33 -0.73 -14.43 -2.34
C PRO A 33 0.73 -14.56 -1.91
N GLY A 34 1.48 -15.40 -2.64
CA GLY A 34 2.92 -15.53 -2.45
C GLY A 34 3.69 -14.30 -2.94
N ARG A 35 4.99 -14.22 -2.63
CA ARG A 35 5.83 -13.08 -3.01
C ARG A 35 5.73 -12.70 -4.49
N ASN A 36 5.82 -13.68 -5.39
CA ASN A 36 5.79 -13.44 -6.83
C ASN A 36 4.44 -12.89 -7.29
N GLN A 37 3.33 -13.34 -6.69
CA GLN A 37 2.00 -12.82 -6.97
C GLN A 37 1.86 -11.39 -6.46
N LEU A 38 2.33 -11.12 -5.23
CA LEU A 38 2.39 -9.76 -4.69
C LEU A 38 3.25 -8.84 -5.58
N GLN A 39 4.36 -9.34 -6.09
CA GLN A 39 5.27 -8.58 -6.95
C GLN A 39 4.59 -8.25 -8.28
N ALA A 40 3.85 -9.19 -8.85
CA ALA A 40 3.06 -8.99 -10.07
C ALA A 40 1.92 -7.99 -9.85
N ILE A 41 1.17 -8.11 -8.74
CA ILE A 41 0.07 -7.19 -8.39
C ILE A 41 0.60 -5.77 -8.22
N VAL A 42 1.68 -5.60 -7.45
CA VAL A 42 2.28 -4.28 -7.20
C VAL A 42 2.85 -3.69 -8.49
N SER A 43 3.56 -4.49 -9.30
CA SER A 43 4.13 -4.00 -10.56
C SER A 43 3.03 -3.59 -11.55
N SER A 44 1.99 -4.41 -11.70
CA SER A 44 0.86 -4.09 -12.59
C SER A 44 0.12 -2.83 -12.15
N ALA A 45 -0.10 -2.63 -10.84
CA ALA A 45 -0.73 -1.42 -10.33
C ALA A 45 0.12 -0.16 -10.57
N ILE A 46 1.44 -0.27 -10.46
CA ILE A 46 2.37 0.85 -10.74
C ILE A 46 2.40 1.18 -12.23
N ASP A 47 2.46 0.16 -13.10
CA ASP A 47 2.50 0.36 -14.55
C ASP A 47 1.19 0.99 -15.06
N GLU A 48 0.05 0.55 -14.52
CA GLU A 48 -1.25 1.17 -14.81
C GLU A 48 -1.33 2.62 -14.30
N ALA A 49 -0.84 2.89 -13.09
CA ALA A 49 -0.78 4.24 -12.55
C ALA A 49 0.08 5.15 -13.45
N ARG A 50 1.23 4.67 -13.92
CA ARG A 50 2.09 5.40 -14.86
C ARG A 50 1.43 5.64 -16.21
N ALA A 51 0.79 4.63 -16.79
CA ALA A 51 0.08 4.76 -18.06
C ALA A 51 -1.01 5.85 -18.00
N ARG A 52 -1.59 6.05 -16.81
CA ARG A 52 -2.59 7.11 -16.54
C ARG A 52 -1.97 8.46 -16.16
N GLY A 53 -0.65 8.59 -16.18
CA GLY A 53 0.06 9.83 -15.81
C GLY A 53 0.04 10.12 -14.30
N ALA A 54 -0.20 9.12 -13.46
CA ALA A 54 -0.15 9.30 -12.01
C ALA A 54 1.28 9.60 -11.56
N ILE A 55 1.43 10.70 -10.83
CA ILE A 55 2.72 11.16 -10.31
C ILE A 55 2.98 10.60 -8.90
N THR A 56 1.91 10.26 -8.16
CA THR A 56 1.99 9.85 -6.74
C THR A 56 0.95 8.78 -6.43
N VAL A 57 1.28 7.84 -5.54
CA VAL A 57 0.33 6.91 -4.92
C VAL A 57 0.22 7.26 -3.43
N GLU A 58 -0.99 7.52 -2.95
CA GLU A 58 -1.25 7.85 -1.54
C GLU A 58 -2.16 6.81 -0.89
N LEU A 59 -1.96 6.55 0.40
CA LEU A 59 -2.81 5.70 1.22
C LEU A 59 -3.36 6.54 2.37
N THR A 60 -4.68 6.46 2.60
CA THR A 60 -5.31 7.05 3.78
C THR A 60 -5.70 5.95 4.77
N SER A 61 -5.43 6.18 6.05
CA SER A 61 -5.71 5.22 7.11
C SER A 61 -6.08 5.98 8.37
N ARG A 62 -7.07 5.46 9.10
CA ARG A 62 -7.42 6.04 10.41
C ARG A 62 -6.27 5.80 11.39
N PRO A 63 -6.02 6.71 12.35
CA PRO A 63 -5.01 6.51 13.38
C PRO A 63 -5.18 5.17 14.13
N SER A 64 -6.43 4.76 14.37
CA SER A 64 -6.77 3.50 15.07
C SER A 64 -6.37 2.22 14.32
N ARG A 65 -6.03 2.29 13.02
CA ARG A 65 -5.59 1.12 12.25
C ARG A 65 -4.09 0.87 12.39
N GLU A 66 -3.64 0.60 13.61
CA GLU A 66 -2.20 0.54 13.93
C GLU A 66 -1.41 -0.46 13.08
N ALA A 67 -1.92 -1.67 12.86
CA ALA A 67 -1.24 -2.69 12.07
C ALA A 67 -1.01 -2.24 10.62
N ALA A 68 -2.01 -1.59 10.02
CA ALA A 68 -1.89 -1.03 8.68
C ALA A 68 -0.90 0.14 8.64
N ASN A 69 -0.97 1.04 9.63
CA ASN A 69 -0.07 2.19 9.72
C ASN A 69 1.40 1.74 9.87
N ARG A 70 1.67 0.69 10.66
CA ARG A 70 3.01 0.08 10.76
C ARG A 70 3.45 -0.52 9.43
N LEU A 71 2.57 -1.26 8.76
CA LEU A 71 2.87 -1.86 7.45
C LEU A 71 3.24 -0.79 6.43
N TYR A 72 2.44 0.27 6.30
CA TYR A 72 2.68 1.31 5.30
C TYR A 72 4.03 2.01 5.50
N LYS A 73 4.37 2.34 6.76
CA LYS A 73 5.69 2.90 7.11
C LYS A 73 6.81 1.93 6.75
N ARG A 74 6.64 0.63 7.03
CA ARG A 74 7.63 -0.42 6.80
C ARG A 74 7.89 -0.69 5.32
N ILE A 75 6.89 -0.48 4.46
CA ILE A 75 7.01 -0.64 3.00
C ILE A 75 7.33 0.68 2.29
N GLY A 76 7.77 1.71 3.01
CA GLY A 76 8.32 2.94 2.41
C GLY A 76 7.33 4.08 2.15
N PHE A 77 6.07 3.97 2.59
CA PHE A 77 5.17 5.13 2.58
C PHE A 77 5.55 6.10 3.71
N VAL A 78 5.61 7.38 3.37
CA VAL A 78 5.87 8.46 4.34
C VAL A 78 4.56 9.09 4.77
N GLN A 79 4.39 9.29 6.07
CA GLN A 79 3.24 10.00 6.62
C GLN A 79 3.37 11.50 6.30
N ARG A 80 2.36 12.05 5.61
CA ARG A 80 2.30 13.49 5.32
C ARG A 80 1.65 14.24 6.48
N GLU A 81 2.20 15.40 6.83
CA GLU A 81 1.52 16.39 7.66
C GLU A 81 0.59 17.22 6.76
N THR A 82 -0.71 17.15 7.02
CA THR A 82 -1.72 17.85 6.22
C THR A 82 -2.98 18.11 7.06
N ASN A 83 -3.76 19.13 6.66
CA ASN A 83 -5.06 19.41 7.25
C ASN A 83 -6.12 18.49 6.65
N VAL A 84 -6.91 17.84 7.51
CA VAL A 84 -8.05 16.98 7.11
C VAL A 84 -9.34 17.67 7.54
N TYR A 85 -10.20 18.03 6.59
CA TYR A 85 -11.50 18.65 6.84
C TYR A 85 -12.62 17.63 6.63
N ARG A 86 -13.63 17.66 7.51
CA ARG A 86 -14.86 16.87 7.38
C ARG A 86 -16.05 17.75 7.73
N TYR A 87 -17.07 17.72 6.89
CA TYR A 87 -18.38 18.28 7.18
C TYR A 87 -19.39 17.14 7.24
N THR A 88 -20.10 17.01 8.36
CA THR A 88 -21.15 16.00 8.56
C THR A 88 -22.47 16.75 8.64
N LEU A 89 -23.44 16.36 7.81
CA LEU A 89 -24.80 16.89 7.81
C LEU A 89 -25.65 16.25 8.91
#